data_AF-A0A7S2GM00-F1
#
_entry.id   AF-A0A7S2GM00-F1
#
_cell.length_a   1.000
_cell.length_b   1.000
_cell.length_c   1.000
_cell.angle_alpha   90.00
_cell.angle_beta   90.00
_cell.angle_gamma   90.00
#
_symmetry.space_group_name_H-M   'P 1'
#
loop_
_entity.id
_entity.type
_entity.pdbx_description
1 polymer ?
#
loop_
_entity_poly.entity_id
_entity_poly.type
_entity_poly.pdbx_seq_one_letter_code
_entity_poly.pdbx_strand_id
1 'polypeptide(L)'
;FYKLFPGDQIYVMCTDDLSNPVTANGSLRRVAAFIGLEDFDFSETVSKGKFNTALKKGYSKATAWDHEAEAAHPAISPAFKQRLDELYGPFNERLFELMGRRCPWGAAA
;
A
#
# COMPACT_ATOMS: atom_id res chain seq x y z
N PHE A 1 9.15 15.23 8.38
CA PHE A 1 8.81 15.40 6.95
C PHE A 1 7.93 16.60 6.70
N TYR A 2 6.66 16.62 7.10
CA TYR A 2 5.76 17.76 6.85
C TYR A 2 6.16 19.12 7.49
N LYS A 3 7.13 19.14 8.41
CA LYS A 3 7.75 20.38 8.92
C LYS A 3 8.83 20.96 7.99
N LEU A 4 9.37 20.14 7.09
CA LEU A 4 10.54 20.42 6.26
C LEU A 4 10.20 20.45 4.77
N PHE A 5 9.13 19.76 4.37
CA PHE A 5 8.68 19.67 2.98
C PHE A 5 7.21 20.06 2.86
N PRO A 6 6.85 20.86 1.85
CA PRO A 6 5.47 21.05 1.42
C PRO A 6 4.73 19.72 1.20
N GLY A 7 3.42 19.71 1.47
CA GLY A 7 2.61 18.49 1.36
C GLY A 7 2.53 17.93 -0.06
N ASP A 8 2.58 18.79 -1.07
CA ASP A 8 2.63 18.45 -2.50
C ASP A 8 3.97 17.84 -2.94
N GLN A 9 4.98 17.82 -2.07
CA GLN A 9 6.25 17.11 -2.28
C GLN A 9 6.31 15.75 -1.55
N ILE A 10 5.22 15.34 -0.89
CA ILE A 10 5.15 14.07 -0.17
C ILE A 10 3.98 13.25 -0.70
N TYR A 11 4.29 12.14 -1.38
CA TYR A 11 3.29 11.14 -1.75
C TYR A 11 3.27 10.00 -0.74
N VAL A 12 2.08 9.67 -0.25
CA VAL A 12 1.86 8.52 0.64
C VAL A 12 1.05 7.45 -0.09
N MET A 13 1.66 6.29 -0.25
CA MET A 13 1.05 5.12 -0.89
C MET A 13 0.47 4.17 0.16
N CYS A 14 -0.68 3.55 -0.14
CA CYS A 14 -1.24 2.47 0.68
C CYS A 14 -0.64 1.20 0.11
N THR A 15 0.22 0.55 0.87
CA THR A 15 0.91 -0.67 0.42
C THR A 15 -0.08 -1.81 0.17
N ASP A 16 -1.22 -1.80 0.85
CA ASP A 16 -2.33 -2.74 0.65
C ASP A 16 -2.92 -2.67 -0.76
N ASP A 17 -2.86 -1.50 -1.43
CA ASP A 17 -3.26 -1.38 -2.83
C ASP A 17 -2.33 -2.18 -3.77
N LEU A 18 -1.15 -2.59 -3.31
CA LEU A 18 -0.21 -3.43 -4.05
C LEU A 18 -0.42 -4.94 -3.79
N SER A 19 -1.45 -5.31 -3.03
CA SER A 19 -1.73 -6.72 -2.68
C SER A 19 -2.39 -7.52 -3.82
N ASN A 20 -3.12 -6.85 -4.72
CA ASN A 20 -3.79 -7.44 -5.88
C ASN A 20 -3.53 -6.61 -7.17
N PRO A 21 -3.59 -7.23 -8.36
CA PRO A 21 -3.22 -6.57 -9.61
C PRO A 21 -4.17 -5.43 -10.02
N VAL A 22 -5.45 -5.48 -9.61
CA VAL A 22 -6.45 -4.48 -9.97
C VAL A 22 -6.13 -3.13 -9.31
N THR A 23 -5.89 -3.14 -8.00
CA THR A 23 -5.56 -1.90 -7.27
C THR A 23 -4.11 -1.46 -7.51
N ALA A 24 -3.21 -2.39 -7.82
CA ALA A 24 -1.79 -2.10 -8.02
C ALA A 24 -1.55 -1.18 -9.23
N ASN A 25 -2.24 -1.40 -10.35
CA ASN A 25 -2.11 -0.54 -11.54
C ASN A 25 -2.43 0.93 -11.20
N GLY A 26 -3.59 1.15 -10.55
CA GLY A 26 -4.00 2.50 -10.16
C GLY A 26 -3.03 3.18 -9.19
N SER A 27 -2.47 2.43 -8.24
CA SER A 27 -1.47 2.97 -7.31
C SER A 27 -0.16 3.35 -7.99
N LEU A 28 0.35 2.51 -8.92
CA LEU A 28 1.56 2.82 -9.67
C LEU A 28 1.36 4.01 -10.62
N ARG A 29 0.20 4.14 -11.25
CA ARG A 29 -0.16 5.31 -12.07
C ARG A 29 -0.12 6.61 -11.27
N ARG A 30 -0.67 6.60 -10.04
CA ARG A 30 -0.61 7.76 -9.15
C ARG A 30 0.82 8.12 -8.73
N VAL A 31 1.66 7.11 -8.46
CA VAL A 31 3.09 7.33 -8.19
C VAL A 31 3.78 7.96 -9.40
N ALA A 32 3.58 7.41 -10.61
CA ALA A 32 4.16 7.92 -11.85
C ALA A 32 3.77 9.38 -12.09
N ALA A 33 2.47 9.71 -11.96
CA ALA A 33 1.97 11.07 -12.08
C ALA A 33 2.60 12.02 -11.04
N PHE A 34 2.73 11.57 -9.79
CA PHE A 34 3.33 12.37 -8.72
C PHE A 34 4.81 12.72 -9.01
N ILE A 35 5.58 11.80 -9.58
CA ILE A 35 6.99 12.05 -9.94
C ILE A 35 7.17 12.73 -11.31
N GLY A 36 6.08 13.17 -11.94
CA GLY A 36 6.10 13.91 -13.20
C GLY A 36 6.33 13.05 -14.44
N LEU A 37 6.07 11.74 -14.37
CA LEU A 37 6.08 10.87 -15.54
C LEU A 37 4.76 10.97 -16.30
N GLU A 38 4.82 10.66 -17.59
CA GLU A 38 3.63 10.50 -18.43
C GLU A 38 2.72 9.38 -17.91
N ASP A 39 1.44 9.48 -18.22
CA ASP A 39 0.48 8.42 -17.88
C ASP A 39 0.89 7.11 -18.55
N PHE A 40 1.07 6.08 -17.74
CA PHE A 40 1.54 4.77 -18.18
C PHE A 40 0.63 3.68 -17.63
N ASP A 41 0.15 2.79 -18.50
CA ASP A 41 -0.65 1.66 -18.06
C ASP A 41 0.24 0.52 -17.55
N PHE A 42 0.27 0.33 -16.23
CA PHE A 42 1.04 -0.74 -15.61
C PHE A 42 0.34 -2.10 -15.67
N SER A 43 -0.85 -2.22 -16.28
CA SER A 43 -1.63 -3.48 -16.34
C SER A 43 -0.79 -4.68 -16.79
N GLU A 44 0.04 -4.52 -17.82
CA GLU A 44 0.91 -5.61 -18.31
C GLU A 44 2.05 -5.94 -17.33
N THR A 45 2.56 -4.94 -16.61
CA THR A 45 3.63 -5.15 -15.62
C THR A 45 3.09 -5.86 -14.39
N VAL A 46 1.96 -5.39 -13.87
CA VAL A 46 1.33 -5.98 -12.68
C VAL A 46 0.79 -7.37 -12.99
N SER A 47 0.34 -7.69 -14.21
CA SER A 47 -0.14 -9.05 -14.53
C SER A 47 0.94 -10.13 -14.37
N LYS A 48 2.22 -9.77 -14.51
CA LYS A 48 3.35 -10.69 -14.38
C LYS A 48 3.62 -11.13 -12.95
N GLY A 49 3.18 -10.36 -11.95
CA GLY A 49 3.37 -10.66 -10.54
C GLY A 49 3.88 -9.47 -9.71
N LYS A 50 4.27 -9.78 -8.48
CA LYS A 50 4.89 -8.86 -7.52
C LYS A 50 6.42 -8.91 -7.66
N PHE A 51 7.06 -7.75 -7.64
CA PHE A 51 8.53 -7.64 -7.63
C PHE A 51 9.00 -7.17 -6.26
N ASN A 52 10.25 -7.48 -5.89
CA ASN A 52 10.85 -7.05 -4.62
C ASN A 52 10.00 -7.35 -3.37
N THR A 53 9.37 -8.53 -3.32
CA THR A 53 8.62 -8.98 -2.13
C THR A 53 9.58 -9.47 -1.04
N ALA A 54 9.06 -9.63 0.18
CA ALA A 54 9.80 -10.17 1.33
C ALA A 54 10.54 -11.50 1.04
N LEU A 55 10.09 -12.22 0.01
CA LEU A 55 10.60 -13.53 -0.42
C LEU A 55 11.82 -13.51 -1.34
N LYS A 56 12.43 -12.34 -1.56
CA LYS A 56 13.69 -12.15 -2.30
C LYS A 56 13.82 -12.99 -3.56
N LYS A 57 13.38 -12.43 -4.68
CA LYS A 57 13.88 -12.80 -6.02
C LYS A 57 14.40 -11.57 -6.78
N GLY A 58 15.07 -10.65 -6.11
CA GLY A 58 15.65 -9.45 -6.73
C GLY A 58 14.62 -8.56 -7.44
N TYR A 59 15.11 -7.56 -8.18
CA TYR A 59 14.27 -6.64 -8.96
C TYR A 59 13.84 -7.22 -10.31
N SER A 60 14.48 -8.30 -10.76
CA SER A 60 14.33 -8.82 -12.12
C SER A 60 13.42 -10.04 -12.24
N LYS A 61 12.89 -10.59 -11.12
CA LYS A 61 12.08 -11.80 -11.15
C LYS A 61 10.75 -11.58 -10.44
N ALA A 62 9.68 -11.82 -11.19
CA ALA A 62 8.33 -11.76 -10.67
C ALA A 62 8.04 -12.91 -9.69
N THR A 63 7.27 -12.59 -8.67
CA THR A 63 6.63 -13.53 -7.74
C THR A 63 5.15 -13.56 -8.10
N ALA A 64 4.59 -14.76 -8.33
CA ALA A 64 3.18 -14.88 -8.68
C ALA A 64 2.28 -14.29 -7.58
N TRP A 65 1.11 -13.77 -7.95
CA TRP A 65 0.22 -13.08 -7.02
C TRP A 65 -0.32 -13.97 -5.90
N ASP A 66 -0.51 -15.25 -6.23
CA ASP A 66 -0.99 -16.34 -5.40
C ASP A 66 0.12 -17.02 -4.58
N HIS A 67 1.38 -16.63 -4.77
CA HIS A 67 2.49 -17.21 -4.05
C HIS A 67 2.54 -16.64 -2.62
N GLU A 68 1.80 -17.31 -1.74
CA GLU A 68 1.82 -17.12 -0.29
C GLU A 68 3.19 -17.45 0.27
N ALA A 69 3.97 -16.43 0.61
CA ALA A 69 4.92 -16.59 1.71
C ALA A 69 5.14 -15.27 2.44
N GLU A 70 4.02 -14.62 2.80
CA GLU A 70 4.04 -13.93 4.08
C GLU A 70 4.07 -15.02 5.15
N ALA A 71 5.07 -14.96 6.03
CA ALA A 71 5.06 -15.78 7.22
C ALA A 71 3.72 -15.53 7.92
N ALA A 72 2.93 -16.58 8.14
CA ALA A 72 1.63 -16.44 8.79
C ALA A 72 1.83 -15.67 10.10
N HIS A 73 1.25 -14.48 10.19
CA HIS A 73 1.29 -13.70 11.42
C HIS A 73 0.61 -14.52 12.53
N PRO A 74 1.20 -14.59 13.73
CA PRO A 74 0.55 -15.25 14.85
C PRO A 74 -0.85 -14.66 15.07
N ALA A 75 -1.84 -15.54 15.27
CA ALA A 75 -3.19 -15.10 15.55
C ALA A 75 -3.21 -14.24 16.82
N ILE A 76 -3.86 -13.08 16.74
CA ILE A 76 -4.13 -12.22 17.88
C ILE A 76 -5.60 -12.34 18.29
N SER A 77 -5.90 -12.09 19.57
CA SER A 77 -7.29 -12.19 20.04
C SER A 77 -8.17 -11.09 19.42
N PRO A 78 -9.46 -11.36 19.15
CA PRO A 78 -10.38 -10.35 18.61
C PRO A 78 -10.47 -9.09 19.50
N ALA A 79 -10.48 -9.27 20.82
CA ALA A 79 -10.50 -8.16 21.77
C ALA A 79 -9.22 -7.29 21.71
N PHE A 80 -8.06 -7.91 21.47
CA PHE A 80 -6.83 -7.16 21.28
C PHE A 80 -6.82 -6.42 19.95
N LYS A 81 -7.29 -7.06 18.86
CA LYS A 81 -7.44 -6.41 17.55
C LYS A 81 -8.37 -5.20 17.62
N GLN A 82 -9.53 -5.32 18.28
CA GLN A 82 -10.45 -4.21 18.49
C GLN A 82 -9.77 -3.05 19.23
N ARG A 83 -9.03 -3.31 20.30
CA ARG A 83 -8.30 -2.27 21.03
C ARG A 83 -7.24 -1.57 20.17
N LEU A 84 -6.56 -2.30 19.28
CA LEU A 84 -5.61 -1.70 18.33
C LEU A 84 -6.35 -0.80 17.33
N ASP A 85 -7.49 -1.24 16.80
CA ASP A 85 -8.27 -0.44 15.85
C ASP A 85 -8.83 0.83 16.51
N GLU A 86 -9.32 0.74 17.75
CA GLU A 86 -9.77 1.90 18.53
C GLU A 86 -8.61 2.86 18.85
N LEU A 87 -7.43 2.33 19.18
CA LEU A 87 -6.25 3.13 19.50
C LEU A 87 -5.73 3.88 18.26
N TYR A 88 -5.61 3.21 17.11
CA TYR A 88 -5.04 3.79 15.90
C TYR A 88 -6.05 4.55 15.04
N GLY A 89 -7.35 4.30 15.19
CA GLY A 89 -8.43 4.92 14.41
C GLY A 89 -8.27 6.44 14.26
N PRO A 90 -8.22 7.22 15.36
CA PRO A 90 -8.08 8.68 15.28
C PRO A 90 -6.80 9.15 14.56
N PHE A 91 -5.71 8.40 14.68
CA PHE A 91 -4.45 8.72 14.00
C PHE A 91 -4.52 8.41 12.50
N ASN A 92 -5.18 7.32 12.13
CA ASN A 92 -5.43 6.95 10.74
C ASN A 92 -6.31 8.00 10.06
N GLU A 93 -7.39 8.46 10.71
CA GLU A 93 -8.25 9.52 10.17
C GLU A 93 -7.48 10.80 9.87
N ARG A 94 -6.65 11.25 10.83
CA ARG A 94 -5.82 12.43 10.63
C ARG A 94 -4.81 12.25 9.48
N LEU A 95 -4.26 11.05 9.32
CA LEU A 95 -3.38 10.74 8.21
C LEU A 95 -4.14 10.78 6.88
N PHE A 96 -5.36 10.22 6.81
CA PHE A 96 -6.16 10.21 5.60
C PHE A 96 -6.58 11.61 5.15
N GLU A 97 -6.92 12.49 6.10
CA GLU A 97 -7.14 13.91 5.83
C GLU A 97 -5.90 14.58 5.23
N LEU A 98 -4.72 14.34 5.81
CA LEU A 98 -3.45 14.87 5.31
C LEU A 98 -3.10 14.34 3.91
N MET A 99 -3.46 13.10 3.61
CA MET A 99 -3.21 12.44 2.32
C MET A 99 -4.27 12.78 1.26
N GLY A 100 -5.42 13.34 1.66
CA GLY A 100 -6.58 13.52 0.78
C GLY A 100 -7.21 12.21 0.31
N ARG A 101 -6.90 11.07 0.94
CA ARG A 101 -7.45 9.74 0.60
C ARG A 101 -7.33 8.75 1.77
N ARG A 102 -8.18 7.72 1.76
CA ARG A 102 -8.19 6.64 2.77
C ARG A 102 -7.41 5.42 2.28
N CYS A 103 -6.72 4.75 3.21
CA CYS A 103 -6.23 3.39 3.02
C CYS A 103 -7.24 2.37 3.57
N PRO A 104 -7.23 1.12 3.09
CA PRO A 104 -8.09 0.05 3.58
C PRO A 104 -7.58 -0.48 4.94
N TRP A 105 -7.55 0.38 5.96
CA TRP A 105 -7.10 0.03 7.31
C TRP A 105 -8.25 0.10 8.32
N GLY A 106 -8.34 -0.93 9.18
CA GLY A 106 -9.30 -0.98 10.31
C GLY A 106 -10.68 -1.55 9.93
N ALA A 107 -11.65 -1.43 10.83
CA ALA A 107 -12.95 -2.09 10.76
C ALA A 107 -13.90 -1.59 9.64
N ALA A 108 -13.50 -0.59 8.86
CA ALA A 108 -14.26 -0.05 7.73
C ALA A 108 -13.58 -0.32 6.37
N ALA A 109 -12.60 -1.23 6.33
CA ALA A 109 -11.94 -1.73 5.13
C ALA A 109 -12.64 -2.99 4.61
#